data_AF-Q5D2M7-F1
#
_entry.id   AF-Q5D2M7-F1
#
_cell.length_a   1.000
_cell.length_b   1.000
_cell.length_c   1.000
_cell.angle_alpha   90.00
_cell.angle_beta   90.00
_cell.angle_gamma   90.00
#
_symmetry.space_group_name_H-M   'P 1'
#
loop_
_entity.id
_entity.type
_entity.pdbx_description
1 polymer ?
#
loop_
_entity_poly.entity_id
_entity_poly.type
_entity_poly.pdbx_seq_one_letter_code
_entity_poly.pdbx_strand_id
1 'polypeptide(L)'
;MAPLTQAEVDGVVSELNPFLASDAKKVELGLGAYKALLTAKPEYIQLFSKLHGLTIDNVFQSEGIKYYARTLVEDLVKMLTAAAKDDELQKVLVHSGHQHTTRKVTKQQFLSGEPIFIDFFNKTLSKPENKAAMEKFLKHAFPVIANNI
;
A
#
# COMPACT_ATOMS: atom_id res chain seq x y z
N MET A 1 1.89 -20.26 3.24
CA MET A 1 1.12 -20.19 4.50
C MET A 1 0.72 -18.74 4.69
N ALA A 2 -0.57 -18.51 4.95
CA ALA A 2 -1.11 -17.19 5.20
C ALA A 2 -0.33 -16.48 6.34
N PRO A 3 0.08 -15.22 6.16
CA PRO A 3 0.86 -14.52 7.16
C PRO A 3 0.04 -14.16 8.39
N LEU A 4 -1.28 -14.00 8.28
CA LEU A 4 -2.14 -13.57 9.38
C LEU A 4 -3.19 -14.63 9.75
N THR A 5 -3.69 -14.53 10.96
CA THR A 5 -4.95 -15.15 11.42
C THR A 5 -6.13 -14.27 11.05
N GLN A 6 -7.34 -14.83 11.03
CA GLN A 6 -8.55 -14.03 10.78
C GLN A 6 -8.75 -12.93 11.83
N ALA A 7 -8.41 -13.19 13.10
CA ALA A 7 -8.49 -12.20 14.16
C ALA A 7 -7.53 -11.01 13.95
N GLU A 8 -6.31 -11.28 13.47
CA GLU A 8 -5.36 -10.22 13.08
C GLU A 8 -5.89 -9.39 11.90
N VAL A 9 -6.48 -10.04 10.89
CA VAL A 9 -7.13 -9.36 9.76
C VAL A 9 -8.26 -8.46 10.24
N ASP A 10 -9.19 -8.99 11.02
CA ASP A 10 -10.36 -8.26 11.52
C ASP A 10 -9.92 -7.07 12.40
N GLY A 11 -8.89 -7.26 13.22
CA GLY A 11 -8.31 -6.22 14.07
C GLY A 11 -7.76 -5.04 13.26
N VAL A 12 -6.94 -5.30 12.24
CA VAL A 12 -6.36 -4.28 11.38
C VAL A 12 -7.45 -3.58 10.55
N VAL A 13 -8.34 -4.34 9.91
CA VAL A 13 -9.43 -3.79 9.09
C VAL A 13 -10.36 -2.91 9.93
N SER A 14 -10.64 -3.30 11.18
CA SER A 14 -11.45 -2.48 12.09
C SER A 14 -10.86 -1.09 12.33
N GLU A 15 -9.53 -0.96 12.49
CA GLU A 15 -8.88 0.35 12.64
C GLU A 15 -8.83 1.14 11.33
N LEU A 16 -8.84 0.47 10.17
CA LEU A 16 -8.87 1.12 8.88
C LEU A 16 -10.29 1.56 8.48
N ASN A 17 -11.35 0.93 8.99
CA ASN A 17 -12.75 1.21 8.63
C ASN A 17 -13.14 2.71 8.61
N PRO A 18 -12.72 3.57 9.55
CA PRO A 18 -12.99 5.01 9.48
C PRO A 18 -12.46 5.66 8.19
N PHE A 19 -11.36 5.16 7.65
CA PHE A 19 -10.78 5.60 6.37
C PHE A 19 -11.49 4.97 5.17
N LEU A 20 -12.15 3.83 5.33
CA LEU A 20 -12.82 3.10 4.24
C LEU A 20 -14.29 3.52 4.06
N ALA A 21 -14.82 4.32 4.98
CA ALA A 21 -16.23 4.73 5.02
C ALA A 21 -16.69 5.56 3.80
N SER A 22 -15.77 6.21 3.08
CA SER A 22 -16.09 6.95 1.85
C SER A 22 -14.88 7.07 0.94
N ASP A 23 -15.11 7.38 -0.34
CA ASP A 23 -14.03 7.59 -1.30
C ASP A 23 -13.10 8.75 -0.91
N ALA A 24 -13.65 9.81 -0.32
CA ALA A 24 -12.84 10.93 0.18
C ALA A 24 -11.88 10.47 1.30
N LYS A 25 -12.35 9.61 2.19
CA LYS A 25 -11.54 9.07 3.30
C LYS A 25 -10.51 8.05 2.82
N LYS A 26 -10.82 7.24 1.80
CA LYS A 26 -9.84 6.35 1.15
C LYS A 26 -8.73 7.16 0.51
N VAL A 27 -9.10 8.24 -0.20
CA VAL A 27 -8.12 9.15 -0.80
C VAL A 27 -7.24 9.79 0.27
N GLU A 28 -7.80 10.23 1.40
CA GLU A 28 -7.02 10.78 2.54
C GLU A 28 -5.95 9.80 3.04
N LEU A 29 -6.32 8.54 3.28
CA LEU A 29 -5.38 7.49 3.73
C LEU A 29 -4.30 7.23 2.68
N GLY A 30 -4.69 7.04 1.42
CA GLY A 30 -3.76 6.79 0.33
C GLY A 30 -2.81 7.96 0.06
N LEU A 31 -3.30 9.20 0.18
CA LEU A 31 -2.45 10.40 0.10
C LEU A 31 -1.44 10.45 1.23
N GLY A 32 -1.80 10.02 2.45
CA GLY A 32 -0.85 9.87 3.55
C GLY A 32 0.30 8.92 3.19
N ALA A 33 -0.02 7.75 2.64
CA ALA A 33 0.98 6.77 2.22
C ALA A 33 1.87 7.29 1.08
N TYR A 34 1.28 7.89 0.03
CA TYR A 34 2.06 8.50 -1.05
C TYR A 34 2.87 9.70 -0.58
N LYS A 35 2.39 10.47 0.40
CA LYS A 35 3.17 11.57 0.97
C LYS A 35 4.41 11.05 1.68
N ALA A 36 4.29 9.97 2.45
CA ALA A 36 5.45 9.31 3.05
C ALA A 36 6.44 8.83 1.98
N LEU A 37 5.94 8.10 0.97
CA LEU A 37 6.77 7.56 -0.12
C LEU A 37 7.48 8.63 -0.93
N LEU A 38 6.74 9.59 -1.48
CA LEU A 38 7.28 10.58 -2.43
C LEU A 38 8.10 11.65 -1.72
N THR A 39 7.91 11.88 -0.42
CA THR A 39 8.83 12.74 0.36
C THR A 39 10.17 12.03 0.57
N ALA A 40 10.16 10.72 0.85
CA ALA A 40 11.38 9.94 1.04
C ALA A 40 12.10 9.62 -0.28
N LYS A 41 11.34 9.52 -1.38
CA LYS A 41 11.79 9.17 -2.74
C LYS A 41 11.13 10.07 -3.80
N PRO A 42 11.47 11.37 -3.86
CA PRO A 42 10.86 12.29 -4.84
C PRO A 42 11.04 11.84 -6.28
N GLU A 43 12.12 11.13 -6.59
CA GLU A 43 12.40 10.57 -7.91
C GLU A 43 11.35 9.55 -8.36
N TYR A 44 10.57 8.96 -7.45
CA TYR A 44 9.52 8.00 -7.81
C TYR A 44 8.29 8.66 -8.41
N ILE A 45 8.11 9.99 -8.30
CA ILE A 45 6.99 10.70 -8.92
C ILE A 45 6.91 10.38 -10.43
N GLN A 46 8.06 10.35 -11.10
CA GLN A 46 8.14 10.12 -12.56
C GLN A 46 7.93 8.65 -12.96
N LEU A 47 7.75 7.72 -12.01
CA LEU A 47 7.36 6.34 -12.31
C LEU A 47 5.85 6.21 -12.57
N PHE A 48 5.07 7.20 -12.12
CA PHE A 48 3.63 7.20 -12.26
C PHE A 48 3.21 8.03 -13.47
N SER A 49 2.62 7.38 -14.47
CA SER A 49 2.26 8.01 -15.74
C SER A 49 1.36 9.25 -15.59
N LYS A 50 0.44 9.27 -14.62
CA LYS A 50 -0.43 10.43 -14.36
C LYS A 50 0.24 11.55 -13.54
N LEU A 51 1.48 11.37 -13.12
CA LEU A 51 2.25 12.35 -12.34
C LEU A 51 3.47 12.88 -13.12
N HIS A 52 3.65 12.47 -14.38
CA HIS A 52 4.75 12.98 -15.20
C HIS A 52 4.75 14.51 -15.28
N GLY A 53 5.93 15.10 -15.09
CA GLY A 53 6.09 16.56 -15.07
C GLY A 53 5.73 17.25 -13.76
N LEU A 54 5.21 16.51 -12.76
CA LEU A 54 4.98 17.03 -11.42
C LEU A 54 6.24 16.91 -10.55
N THR A 55 6.32 17.76 -9.53
CA THR A 55 7.38 17.76 -8.52
C THR A 55 6.78 17.55 -7.13
N ILE A 56 7.62 17.42 -6.11
CA ILE A 56 7.14 17.27 -4.73
C ILE A 56 6.28 18.46 -4.27
N ASP A 57 6.51 19.65 -4.83
CA ASP A 57 5.83 20.89 -4.46
C ASP A 57 4.36 20.92 -4.90
N ASN A 58 4.03 20.21 -5.99
CA ASN A 58 2.70 20.26 -6.60
C ASN A 58 2.01 18.89 -6.75
N VAL A 59 2.72 17.77 -6.59
CA VAL A 59 2.18 16.42 -6.84
C VAL A 59 0.93 16.13 -6.00
N PHE A 60 0.93 16.59 -4.74
CA PHE A 60 -0.16 16.34 -3.78
C PHE A 60 -1.44 17.14 -4.07
N GLN A 61 -1.40 18.09 -5.00
CA GLN A 61 -2.56 18.87 -5.44
C GLN A 61 -3.20 18.27 -6.70
N SER A 62 -2.54 17.30 -7.35
CA SER A 62 -2.99 16.77 -8.64
C SER A 62 -4.16 15.77 -8.52
N GLU A 63 -4.98 15.68 -9.56
CA GLU A 63 -5.99 14.60 -9.67
C GLU A 63 -5.34 13.23 -9.89
N GLY A 64 -4.15 13.20 -10.51
CA GLY A 64 -3.37 11.98 -10.72
C GLY A 64 -3.05 11.27 -9.41
N ILE A 65 -2.61 12.01 -8.37
CA ILE A 65 -2.27 11.39 -7.10
C ILE A 65 -3.52 10.90 -6.35
N LYS A 66 -4.66 11.58 -6.49
CA LYS A 66 -5.93 11.15 -5.88
C LYS A 66 -6.42 9.84 -6.49
N TYR A 67 -6.23 9.66 -7.80
CA TYR A 67 -6.49 8.37 -8.46
C TYR A 67 -5.64 7.26 -7.84
N TYR A 68 -4.32 7.44 -7.78
CA TYR A 68 -3.42 6.42 -7.24
C TYR A 68 -3.64 6.15 -5.75
N ALA A 69 -3.94 7.19 -4.96
CA ALA A 69 -4.26 7.07 -3.54
C ALA A 69 -5.45 6.13 -3.31
N ARG A 70 -6.52 6.30 -4.10
CA ARG A 70 -7.70 5.43 -4.02
C ARG A 70 -7.37 3.99 -4.40
N THR A 71 -6.72 3.79 -5.55
CA THR A 71 -6.41 2.43 -6.03
C THR A 71 -5.47 1.69 -5.08
N LEU A 72 -4.51 2.41 -4.47
CA LEU A 72 -3.62 1.85 -3.46
C LEU A 72 -4.40 1.32 -2.25
N VAL A 73 -5.34 2.11 -1.73
CA VAL A 73 -6.14 1.70 -0.56
C VAL A 73 -7.05 0.53 -0.90
N GLU A 74 -7.68 0.53 -2.08
CA GLU A 74 -8.53 -0.58 -2.54
C GLU A 74 -7.75 -1.88 -2.68
N ASP A 75 -6.59 -1.84 -3.32
CA ASP A 75 -5.73 -3.01 -3.48
C ASP A 75 -5.18 -3.50 -2.14
N LEU A 76 -4.76 -2.59 -1.25
CA LEU A 76 -4.28 -2.94 0.09
C LEU A 76 -5.36 -3.65 0.92
N VAL A 77 -6.59 -3.11 0.94
CA VAL A 77 -7.70 -3.73 1.68
C VAL A 77 -8.05 -5.10 1.11
N LYS A 78 -8.02 -5.26 -0.22
CA LYS A 78 -8.22 -6.56 -0.87
C LYS A 78 -7.18 -7.58 -0.44
N MET A 79 -5.89 -7.18 -0.40
CA MET A 79 -4.82 -8.07 0.07
C MET A 79 -4.95 -8.40 1.56
N LEU A 80 -5.24 -7.40 2.41
CA LEU A 80 -5.43 -7.60 3.85
C LEU A 80 -6.60 -8.54 4.16
N THR A 81 -7.73 -8.38 3.46
CA THR A 81 -8.90 -9.25 3.63
C THR A 81 -8.61 -10.70 3.23
N ALA A 82 -7.67 -10.92 2.30
CA ALA A 82 -7.20 -12.24 1.93
C ALA A 82 -6.06 -12.76 2.83
N ALA A 83 -5.50 -11.95 3.73
CA ALA A 83 -4.24 -12.27 4.42
C ALA A 83 -4.30 -13.46 5.39
N ALA A 84 -5.49 -13.95 5.70
CA ALA A 84 -5.71 -15.19 6.47
C ALA A 84 -5.96 -16.43 5.59
N LYS A 85 -5.92 -16.28 4.26
CA LYS A 85 -6.28 -17.31 3.28
C LYS A 85 -5.17 -17.46 2.24
N ASP A 86 -4.34 -18.48 2.41
CA ASP A 86 -3.06 -18.63 1.67
C ASP A 86 -3.24 -18.54 0.14
N ASP A 87 -4.10 -19.37 -0.43
CA ASP A 87 -4.32 -19.42 -1.89
C ASP A 87 -4.96 -18.14 -2.45
N GLU A 88 -5.85 -17.51 -1.68
CA GLU A 88 -6.50 -16.26 -2.08
C GLU A 88 -5.49 -15.12 -2.06
N LEU A 89 -4.70 -15.01 -0.98
CA LEU A 89 -3.66 -14.01 -0.83
C LEU A 89 -2.64 -14.12 -1.96
N GLN A 90 -2.14 -15.33 -2.23
CA GLN A 90 -1.13 -15.54 -3.27
C GLN A 90 -1.62 -15.03 -4.63
N LYS A 91 -2.87 -15.32 -5.00
CA LYS A 91 -3.46 -14.84 -6.26
C LYS A 91 -3.53 -13.31 -6.30
N VAL A 92 -3.94 -12.67 -5.20
CA VAL A 92 -4.05 -11.21 -5.13
C VAL A 92 -2.68 -10.53 -5.19
N LEU A 93 -1.67 -11.06 -4.49
CA LEU A 93 -0.31 -10.52 -4.50
C LEU A 93 0.36 -10.66 -5.86
N VAL A 94 0.25 -11.83 -6.52
CA VAL A 94 0.78 -12.04 -7.87
C VAL A 94 0.12 -11.10 -8.88
N HIS A 95 -1.21 -10.95 -8.82
CA HIS A 95 -1.92 -9.99 -9.66
C HIS A 95 -1.40 -8.56 -9.48
N SER A 96 -1.17 -8.14 -8.23
CA SER A 96 -0.59 -6.83 -7.95
C SER A 96 0.82 -6.67 -8.50
N GLY A 97 1.68 -7.70 -8.40
CA GLY A 97 3.01 -7.70 -9.01
C GLY A 97 2.94 -7.42 -10.51
N HIS A 98 2.07 -8.13 -11.23
CA HIS A 98 1.89 -7.93 -12.66
C HIS A 98 1.43 -6.52 -13.02
N GLN A 99 0.67 -5.83 -12.17
CA GLN A 99 0.30 -4.44 -12.43
C GLN A 99 1.50 -3.49 -12.37
N HIS A 100 2.55 -3.82 -11.61
CA HIS A 100 3.77 -3.02 -11.50
C HIS A 100 4.75 -3.23 -12.66
N THR A 101 4.69 -4.36 -13.39
CA THR A 101 5.48 -4.60 -14.62
C THR A 101 5.30 -3.45 -15.64
N THR A 102 4.09 -2.90 -15.72
CA THR A 102 3.73 -1.81 -16.65
C THR A 102 4.18 -0.42 -16.17
N ARG A 103 4.63 -0.29 -14.91
CA ARG A 103 4.90 1.00 -14.23
C ARG A 103 6.38 1.37 -14.18
N LYS A 104 7.26 0.64 -14.87
CA LYS A 104 8.73 0.86 -14.93
C LYS A 104 9.43 0.92 -13.55
N VAL A 105 8.78 0.44 -12.49
CA VAL A 105 9.39 0.33 -11.17
C VAL A 105 10.22 -0.94 -11.14
N THR A 106 11.46 -0.85 -10.68
CA THR A 106 12.29 -2.04 -10.49
C THR A 106 11.91 -2.76 -9.20
N LYS A 107 12.24 -4.06 -9.10
CA LYS A 107 12.12 -4.84 -7.87
C LYS A 107 12.71 -4.12 -6.65
N GLN A 108 13.92 -3.56 -6.79
CA GLN A 108 14.60 -2.87 -5.70
C GLN A 108 13.89 -1.58 -5.30
N GLN A 109 13.39 -0.81 -6.27
CA GLN A 109 12.62 0.40 -5.97
C GLN A 109 11.31 0.08 -5.26
N PHE A 110 10.61 -0.98 -5.70
CA PHE A 110 9.39 -1.43 -5.02
C PHE A 110 9.67 -1.85 -3.57
N LEU A 111 10.69 -2.69 -3.36
CA LEU A 111 11.09 -3.14 -2.01
C LEU A 111 11.53 -1.98 -1.10
N SER A 112 12.10 -0.91 -1.65
CA SER A 112 12.46 0.27 -0.84
C SER A 112 11.23 0.97 -0.22
N GLY A 113 10.03 0.72 -0.73
CA GLY A 113 8.78 1.20 -0.16
C GLY A 113 8.38 0.47 1.12
N GLU A 114 8.82 -0.78 1.34
CA GLU A 114 8.42 -1.61 2.48
C GLU A 114 8.63 -0.90 3.83
N PRO A 115 9.84 -0.42 4.19
CA PRO A 115 10.04 0.25 5.48
C PRO A 115 9.25 1.56 5.60
N ILE A 116 8.97 2.25 4.49
CA ILE A 116 8.21 3.51 4.49
C ILE A 116 6.73 3.23 4.78
N PHE A 117 6.18 2.18 4.18
CA PHE A 117 4.79 1.77 4.42
C PHE A 117 4.61 1.21 5.82
N ILE A 118 5.56 0.43 6.33
CA ILE A 118 5.55 -0.04 7.73
C ILE A 118 5.54 1.15 8.70
N ASP A 119 6.44 2.13 8.53
CA ASP A 119 6.48 3.32 9.38
C ASP A 119 5.17 4.14 9.30
N PHE A 120 4.62 4.31 8.09
CA PHE A 120 3.34 4.97 7.88
C PHE A 120 2.22 4.28 8.68
N PHE A 121 2.01 2.98 8.48
CA PHE A 121 0.93 2.27 9.18
C PHE A 121 1.17 2.14 10.68
N ASN A 122 2.42 2.08 11.14
CA ASN A 122 2.73 2.12 12.57
C ASN A 122 2.34 3.46 13.24
N LYS A 123 2.25 4.54 12.46
CA LYS A 123 1.73 5.85 12.92
C LYS A 123 0.21 5.97 12.72
N THR A 124 -0.36 5.28 11.74
CA THR A 124 -1.80 5.30 11.45
C THR A 124 -2.60 4.44 12.42
N LEU A 125 -2.13 3.24 12.73
CA LEU A 125 -2.80 2.30 13.62
C LEU A 125 -2.54 2.70 15.08
N SER A 126 -3.49 2.43 15.96
CA SER A 126 -3.39 2.76 17.39
C SER A 126 -2.97 1.56 18.23
N LYS A 127 -3.46 0.35 17.92
CA LYS A 127 -3.24 -0.83 18.75
C LYS A 127 -1.90 -1.52 18.45
N PRO A 128 -1.05 -1.83 19.45
CA PRO A 128 0.23 -2.50 19.24
C PRO A 128 0.12 -3.83 18.47
N GLU A 129 -0.90 -4.63 18.77
CA GLU A 129 -1.15 -5.92 18.11
C GLU A 129 -1.46 -5.75 16.61
N ASN A 130 -2.20 -4.71 16.25
CA ASN A 130 -2.54 -4.42 14.86
C ASN A 130 -1.36 -3.83 14.09
N LYS A 131 -0.49 -3.04 14.75
CA LYS A 131 0.80 -2.60 14.19
C LYS A 131 1.67 -3.80 13.84
N ALA A 132 1.83 -4.73 14.78
CA ALA A 132 2.60 -5.95 14.57
C ALA A 132 2.00 -6.81 13.43
N ALA A 133 0.67 -6.95 13.38
CA ALA A 133 -0.01 -7.67 12.31
C ALA A 133 0.19 -7.01 10.94
N MET A 134 0.04 -5.68 10.84
CA MET A 134 0.29 -4.94 9.60
C MET A 134 1.75 -5.08 9.15
N GLU A 135 2.71 -4.93 10.05
CA GLU A 135 4.13 -5.09 9.73
C GLU A 135 4.43 -6.51 9.22
N LYS A 136 3.92 -7.54 9.90
CA LYS A 136 4.03 -8.94 9.49
C LYS A 136 3.45 -9.18 8.09
N PHE A 137 2.28 -8.60 7.81
CA PHE A 137 1.64 -8.67 6.50
C PHE A 137 2.48 -7.97 5.42
N LEU A 138 2.96 -6.75 5.65
CA LEU A 138 3.76 -6.01 4.67
C LEU A 138 5.08 -6.71 4.37
N LYS A 139 5.79 -7.21 5.40
CA LYS A 139 7.02 -8.01 5.25
C LYS A 139 6.81 -9.30 4.46
N HIS A 140 5.60 -9.85 4.48
CA HIS A 140 5.23 -11.00 3.64
C HIS A 140 4.86 -10.57 2.21
N ALA A 141 4.00 -9.55 2.07
CA ALA A 141 3.43 -9.13 0.80
C ALA A 141 4.47 -8.51 -0.14
N PHE A 142 5.34 -7.63 0.36
CA PHE A 142 6.29 -6.89 -0.46
C PHE A 142 7.22 -7.81 -1.28
N PRO A 143 7.91 -8.81 -0.69
CA PRO A 143 8.73 -9.75 -1.45
C PRO A 143 7.96 -10.55 -2.50
N VAL A 144 6.73 -10.98 -2.18
CA VAL A 144 5.90 -11.74 -3.12
C VAL A 144 5.53 -10.87 -4.32
N ILE A 145 5.04 -9.65 -4.10
CA ILE A 145 4.72 -8.70 -5.17
C ILE A 145 5.99 -8.40 -5.99
N ALA A 146 7.09 -8.07 -5.33
CA ALA A 146 8.36 -7.70 -5.95
C ALA A 146 8.96 -8.81 -6.84
N ASN A 147 8.71 -10.08 -6.51
CA ASN A 147 9.13 -11.24 -7.32
C ASN A 147 8.29 -11.43 -8.60
N ASN A 148 7.19 -10.69 -8.75
CA ASN A 148 6.27 -10.75 -9.88
C ASN A 148 6.18 -9.40 -10.63
N ILE A 149 7.18 -8.53 -10.46
CA ILE A 149 7.36 -7.25 -11.19
C ILE A 149 8.22 -7.47 -12.43
#